data_AF-A0AA96GIY7-F1
#
_entry.id   AF-A0AA96GIY7-F1
#
_cell.length_a   1.000
_cell.length_b   1.000
_cell.length_c   1.000
_cell.angle_alpha   90.00
_cell.angle_beta   90.00
_cell.angle_gamma   90.00
#
_symmetry.space_group_name_H-M   'P 1'
#
loop_
_entity.id
_entity.type
_entity.pdbx_description
1 polymer ?
#
loop_
_entity_poly.entity_id
_entity_poly.type
_entity_poly.pdbx_seq_one_letter_code
_entity_poly.pdbx_strand_id
1 'polypeptide(L)'
;MNSKQVSKILLIQALEQSDPQGRYISHSTRQRASQHAKKSSPHEPPLSAESSIQFFTNRAESLWNFLSTSYPMITESFRGAQATIPYTIVAIPAFVVGLFINGLGTTQRVNLLNFPLLILLLWNVGTYAGTILPPLLGKDLTGPLLRHLAKGFATATEWLGKGPWPKFALPGGAEREWILQSSERFMNLWWRHWHPVIISRVRHLLHIGSACLALGIIFSMYVRGLVLDYQATWESTFLSAAQVHMVLNGLLGPAAWLLGFPFPSAEDIARLQAPGQGSAAQWIHMWALTAFVSIVIPRVTLAWLSARFAHKAAKSFTLPLDEPYYLQLLSTERGQGIQIDIVPYSYQPSPAALDCVGQCLLDLIGNQATLHWRDPLPYGRTCLTSLQATASPQTVVLLCNLAQTPEAEVHGELFHMVQASIESSNGQHHLLIVLDQEPYRHLANQTQMRERQQTWQRLANDYHLQIVAFDAKDTSRDQLLEKAQAALWPPKR
;
A
#
# COMPACT_ATOMS: atom_id res chain seq x y z
N MET A 1 5.30 6.72 -3.88
CA MET A 1 4.19 7.70 -3.83
C MET A 1 4.21 8.47 -2.50
N ASN A 2 3.85 9.76 -2.49
CA ASN A 2 3.73 10.51 -1.23
C ASN A 2 2.47 10.06 -0.47
N SER A 3 2.56 9.76 0.82
CA SER A 3 1.41 9.37 1.67
C SER A 3 0.26 10.40 1.60
N LYS A 4 0.59 11.69 1.42
CA LYS A 4 -0.40 12.77 1.21
C LYS A 4 -1.15 12.65 -0.12
N GLN A 5 -0.53 12.15 -1.18
CA GLN A 5 -1.18 11.94 -2.48
C GLN A 5 -2.10 10.72 -2.43
N VAL A 6 -1.61 9.61 -1.86
CA VAL A 6 -2.40 8.37 -1.68
C VAL A 6 -3.69 8.65 -0.91
N SER A 7 -3.58 9.28 0.26
CA SER A 7 -4.73 9.63 1.09
C SER A 7 -5.76 10.50 0.36
N LYS A 8 -5.32 11.47 -0.46
CA LYS A 8 -6.25 12.29 -1.26
C LYS A 8 -7.01 11.45 -2.28
N ILE A 9 -6.30 10.57 -3.00
CA ILE A 9 -6.92 9.66 -3.99
C ILE A 9 -7.97 8.77 -3.32
N LEU A 10 -7.63 8.17 -2.17
CA LEU A 10 -8.56 7.32 -1.42
C LEU A 10 -9.76 8.09 -0.85
N LEU A 11 -9.57 9.34 -0.43
CA LEU A 11 -10.68 10.19 0.02
C LEU A 11 -11.64 10.50 -1.14
N ILE A 12 -11.10 10.85 -2.31
CA ILE A 12 -11.91 11.08 -3.52
C ILE A 12 -12.65 9.80 -3.91
N GLN A 13 -11.99 8.64 -3.92
CA GLN A 13 -12.62 7.35 -4.17
C GLN A 13 -13.81 7.14 -3.22
N ALA A 14 -13.62 7.37 -1.93
CA ALA A 14 -14.68 7.19 -0.94
C ALA A 14 -15.86 8.14 -1.17
N LEU A 15 -15.59 9.43 -1.43
CA LEU A 15 -16.62 10.44 -1.68
C LEU A 15 -17.45 10.12 -2.93
N GLU A 16 -16.80 9.67 -4.01
CA GLU A 16 -17.49 9.32 -5.27
C GLU A 16 -18.30 8.02 -5.16
N GLN A 17 -17.79 7.01 -4.46
CA GLN A 17 -18.48 5.73 -4.24
C GLN A 17 -19.67 5.87 -3.29
N SER A 18 -19.62 6.83 -2.36
CA SER A 18 -20.74 7.18 -1.48
C SER A 18 -21.74 8.14 -2.15
N ASP A 19 -21.46 8.62 -3.36
CA ASP A 19 -22.35 9.46 -4.17
C ASP A 19 -22.48 8.92 -5.61
N PRO A 20 -23.07 7.73 -5.82
CA PRO A 20 -23.15 7.12 -7.16
C PRO A 20 -23.99 7.94 -8.15
N GLN A 21 -24.96 8.71 -7.66
CA GLN A 21 -25.87 9.54 -8.47
C GLN A 21 -25.30 10.93 -8.80
N GLY A 22 -24.12 11.28 -8.27
CA GLY A 22 -23.49 12.58 -8.53
C GLY A 22 -24.26 13.76 -7.93
N ARG A 23 -24.90 13.59 -6.77
CA ARG A 23 -25.71 14.61 -6.09
C ARG A 23 -24.86 15.70 -5.43
N TYR A 24 -23.70 15.34 -4.90
CA TYR A 24 -22.81 16.26 -4.17
C TYR A 24 -21.58 16.62 -4.99
N ILE A 25 -20.98 15.63 -5.66
CA ILE A 25 -19.95 15.86 -6.66
C ILE A 25 -20.56 15.51 -8.01
N SER A 26 -21.01 16.53 -8.75
CA SER A 26 -21.70 16.32 -10.03
C SER A 26 -20.88 15.49 -11.02
N HIS A 27 -21.54 14.68 -11.85
CA HIS A 27 -20.88 13.91 -12.91
C HIS A 27 -20.05 14.82 -13.84
N SER A 28 -20.54 16.03 -14.12
CA SER A 28 -19.81 17.01 -14.94
C SER A 28 -18.49 17.47 -14.28
N THR A 29 -18.49 17.66 -12.95
CA THR A 29 -17.28 18.01 -12.19
C THR A 29 -16.29 16.86 -12.22
N ARG A 30 -16.76 15.61 -12.01
CA ARG A 30 -15.93 14.39 -12.09
C ARG A 30 -15.30 14.23 -13.47
N GLN A 31 -16.06 14.49 -14.53
CA GLN A 31 -15.60 14.38 -15.93
C GLN A 31 -14.59 15.48 -16.27
N ARG A 32 -14.83 16.72 -15.86
CA ARG A 32 -13.87 17.83 -16.03
C ARG A 32 -12.54 17.55 -15.32
N ALA A 33 -12.58 17.01 -14.10
CA ALA A 33 -11.38 16.63 -13.38
C ALA A 33 -10.59 15.54 -14.11
N SER A 34 -11.28 14.53 -14.65
CA SER A 34 -10.64 13.51 -15.50
C SER A 34 -10.03 14.13 -16.76
N GLN A 35 -10.73 15.02 -17.47
CA GLN A 35 -10.20 15.71 -18.65
C GLN A 35 -8.98 16.58 -18.34
N HIS A 36 -8.99 17.29 -17.20
CA HIS A 36 -7.86 18.08 -16.74
C HIS A 36 -6.64 17.21 -16.44
N ALA A 37 -6.85 16.07 -15.77
CA ALA A 37 -5.80 15.10 -15.49
C ALA A 37 -5.16 14.55 -16.77
N LYS A 38 -5.96 14.27 -17.81
CA LYS A 38 -5.49 13.83 -19.13
C LYS A 38 -4.62 14.87 -19.81
N LYS A 39 -5.11 16.12 -19.90
CA LYS A 39 -4.33 17.23 -20.49
C LYS A 39 -2.98 17.45 -19.80
N SER A 40 -2.92 17.15 -18.50
CA SER A 40 -1.71 17.28 -17.69
C SER A 40 -0.78 16.06 -17.77
N SER A 41 -1.20 14.96 -18.41
CA SER A 41 -0.44 13.71 -18.59
C SER A 41 -0.49 13.25 -20.07
N PRO A 42 0.30 13.86 -20.98
CA PRO A 42 0.19 13.67 -22.42
C PRO A 42 0.89 12.41 -22.99
N HIS A 43 0.93 11.27 -22.27
CA HIS A 43 1.58 10.06 -22.79
C HIS A 43 0.56 9.00 -23.27
N GLU A 44 0.72 8.60 -24.52
CA GLU A 44 0.04 7.48 -25.18
C GLU A 44 0.39 6.12 -24.52
N PRO A 45 -0.52 5.13 -24.59
CA PRO A 45 -0.34 3.82 -23.95
C PRO A 45 0.89 3.05 -24.48
N PRO A 46 1.47 2.13 -23.67
CA PRO A 46 0.81 1.39 -22.59
C PRO A 46 0.71 2.15 -21.26
N LEU A 47 -0.43 1.96 -20.57
CA LEU A 47 -0.68 2.47 -19.22
C LEU A 47 0.29 1.81 -18.22
N SER A 48 1.50 2.35 -18.08
CA SER A 48 2.38 1.97 -16.97
C SER A 48 1.70 2.25 -15.63
N ALA A 49 2.07 1.50 -14.58
CA ALA A 49 1.54 1.75 -13.23
C ALA A 49 1.83 3.20 -12.78
N GLU A 50 2.97 3.76 -13.19
CA GLU A 50 3.38 5.12 -12.87
C GLU A 50 2.53 6.20 -13.57
N SER A 51 2.24 6.03 -14.87
CA SER A 51 1.34 6.93 -15.59
C SER A 51 -0.09 6.89 -15.05
N SER A 52 -0.57 5.71 -14.67
CA SER A 52 -1.88 5.55 -14.01
C SER A 52 -1.92 6.28 -12.67
N ILE A 53 -0.89 6.14 -11.85
CA ILE A 53 -0.75 6.87 -10.58
C ILE A 53 -0.74 8.38 -10.79
N GLN A 54 -0.02 8.86 -11.81
CA GLN A 54 0.05 10.29 -12.12
C GLN A 54 -1.32 10.84 -12.55
N PHE A 55 -2.04 10.09 -13.40
CA PHE A 55 -3.42 10.43 -13.78
C PHE A 55 -4.32 10.57 -12.55
N PHE A 56 -4.32 9.58 -11.64
CA PHE A 56 -5.13 9.63 -10.42
C PHE A 56 -4.72 10.76 -9.49
N THR A 57 -3.43 11.08 -9.41
CA THR A 57 -2.91 12.19 -8.61
C THR A 57 -3.43 13.53 -9.14
N ASN A 58 -3.27 13.79 -10.44
CA ASN A 58 -3.75 15.03 -11.09
C ASN A 58 -5.28 15.17 -10.98
N ARG A 59 -6.01 14.06 -11.16
CA ARG A 59 -7.47 14.02 -11.03
C ARG A 59 -7.90 14.35 -9.60
N ALA A 60 -7.27 13.71 -8.61
CA ALA A 60 -7.56 13.95 -7.20
C ALA A 60 -7.24 15.39 -6.80
N GLU A 61 -6.21 16.02 -7.36
CA GLU A 61 -5.90 17.43 -7.12
C GLU A 61 -6.97 18.37 -7.69
N SER A 62 -7.46 18.10 -8.91
CA SER A 62 -8.55 18.89 -9.48
C SER A 62 -9.83 18.80 -8.64
N LEU A 63 -10.18 17.61 -8.14
CA LEU A 63 -11.34 17.43 -7.26
C LEU A 63 -11.09 18.00 -5.87
N TRP A 64 -9.86 17.96 -5.38
CA TRP A 64 -9.48 18.57 -4.11
C TRP A 64 -9.72 20.08 -4.12
N ASN A 65 -9.44 20.77 -5.22
CA ASN A 65 -9.68 22.22 -5.36
C ASN A 65 -11.18 22.56 -5.34
N PHE A 66 -12.01 21.69 -5.93
CA PHE A 66 -13.47 21.78 -5.80
C PHE A 66 -13.90 21.59 -4.33
N LEU A 67 -13.42 20.53 -3.68
CA LEU A 67 -13.74 20.24 -2.27
C LEU A 67 -13.29 21.35 -1.32
N SER A 68 -12.12 21.96 -1.51
CA SER A 68 -11.68 23.06 -0.65
C SER A 68 -12.56 24.30 -0.73
N THR A 69 -13.27 24.46 -1.85
CA THR A 69 -14.17 25.60 -2.09
C THR A 69 -15.59 25.28 -1.63
N SER A 70 -16.12 24.13 -2.03
CA SER A 70 -17.51 23.73 -1.78
C SER A 70 -17.73 23.04 -0.44
N TYR A 71 -16.71 22.35 0.08
CA TYR A 71 -16.76 21.55 1.32
C TYR A 71 -15.49 21.73 2.17
N PRO A 72 -15.16 22.96 2.59
CA PRO A 72 -13.91 23.26 3.30
C PRO A 72 -13.73 22.40 4.56
N MET A 73 -14.82 22.10 5.27
CA MET A 73 -14.82 21.26 6.47
C MET A 73 -14.23 19.85 6.25
N ILE A 74 -14.43 19.26 5.07
CA ILE A 74 -13.85 17.95 4.72
C ILE A 74 -12.32 18.08 4.59
N THR A 75 -11.88 19.12 3.89
CA THR A 75 -10.44 19.33 3.64
C THR A 75 -9.66 19.76 4.87
N GLU A 76 -10.27 20.53 5.77
CA GLU A 76 -9.65 20.97 7.04
C GLU A 76 -9.52 19.81 8.03
N SER A 77 -10.58 19.01 8.19
CA SER A 77 -10.56 17.80 9.02
C SER A 77 -9.48 16.82 8.55
N PHE A 78 -9.34 16.66 7.24
CA PHE A 78 -8.32 15.81 6.63
C PHE A 78 -6.89 16.32 6.86
N ARG A 79 -6.66 17.65 6.80
CA ARG A 79 -5.35 18.25 7.11
C ARG A 79 -4.95 18.01 8.57
N GLY A 80 -5.90 18.13 9.51
CA GLY A 80 -5.67 17.84 10.92
C GLY A 80 -5.27 16.39 11.18
N ALA A 81 -5.91 15.44 10.51
CA ALA A 81 -5.61 14.01 10.64
C ALA A 81 -4.19 13.62 10.14
N GLN A 82 -3.55 14.47 9.32
CA GLN A 82 -2.19 14.23 8.82
C GLN A 82 -1.09 14.91 9.65
N ALA A 83 -1.45 15.66 10.70
CA ALA A 83 -0.47 16.30 11.57
C ALA A 83 0.38 15.23 12.26
N THR A 84 1.70 15.39 12.18
CA THR A 84 2.62 14.50 12.89
C THR A 84 2.74 14.99 14.32
N ILE A 85 2.43 14.12 15.28
CA ILE A 85 2.61 14.42 16.70
C ILE A 85 4.12 14.60 16.95
N PRO A 86 4.59 15.79 17.34
CA PRO A 86 6.00 16.00 17.62
C PRO A 86 6.42 15.17 18.84
N TYR A 87 7.56 14.50 18.76
CA TYR A 87 8.04 13.62 19.83
C TYR A 87 8.30 14.37 21.14
N THR A 88 8.51 15.69 21.08
CA THR A 88 8.72 16.57 22.24
C THR A 88 7.55 16.56 23.21
N ILE A 89 6.32 16.32 22.73
CA ILE A 89 5.12 16.20 23.57
C ILE A 89 5.23 15.02 24.55
N VAL A 90 5.98 13.97 24.20
CA VAL A 90 6.21 12.82 25.08
C VAL A 90 7.56 12.92 25.78
N ALA A 91 8.60 13.32 25.05
CA ALA A 91 9.97 13.37 25.56
C ALA A 91 10.14 14.33 26.75
N ILE A 92 9.62 15.56 26.64
CA ILE A 92 9.80 16.58 27.68
C ILE A 92 9.05 16.19 28.95
N PRO A 93 7.74 15.86 28.93
CA PRO A 93 7.05 15.44 30.14
C PRO A 93 7.66 14.18 30.76
N ALA A 94 8.07 13.20 29.94
CA ALA A 94 8.70 12.00 30.46
C ALA A 94 10.03 12.30 31.18
N PHE A 95 10.87 13.16 30.60
CA PHE A 95 12.11 13.60 31.25
C PHE A 95 11.81 14.34 32.56
N VAL A 96 10.87 15.30 32.54
CA VAL A 96 10.47 16.07 33.73
C VAL A 96 9.92 15.15 34.83
N VAL A 97 9.05 14.20 34.49
CA VAL A 97 8.58 13.19 35.45
C VAL A 97 9.76 12.40 36.02
N GLY A 98 10.73 12.02 35.19
CA GLY A 98 11.96 11.36 35.63
C GLY A 98 12.79 12.17 36.62
N LEU A 99 12.83 13.50 36.46
CA LEU A 99 13.51 14.40 37.40
C LEU A 99 12.91 14.35 38.81
N PHE A 100 11.58 14.25 38.88
CA PHE A 100 10.83 14.27 40.14
C PHE A 100 10.71 12.89 40.79
N ILE A 101 10.94 11.81 40.05
CA ILE A 101 11.04 10.47 40.66
C ILE A 101 12.24 10.47 41.61
N ASN A 102 11.96 10.25 42.90
CA ASN A 102 12.98 10.10 43.94
C ASN A 102 13.74 8.77 43.75
N GLY A 103 14.65 8.75 42.78
CA GLY A 103 15.49 7.60 42.49
C GLY A 103 16.52 7.28 43.58
N LEU A 104 16.66 8.08 44.65
CA LEU A 104 17.67 7.88 45.70
C LEU A 104 17.10 7.77 47.13
N GLY A 105 15.78 7.88 47.33
CA GLY A 105 15.15 7.92 48.67
C GLY A 105 14.88 9.33 49.22
N THR A 106 14.06 9.43 50.27
CA THR A 106 13.61 10.71 50.90
C THR A 106 14.50 11.17 52.04
N THR A 107 15.16 10.24 52.73
CA THR A 107 16.27 10.50 53.65
C THR A 107 17.57 10.51 52.84
N GLN A 108 18.61 11.23 53.26
CA GLN A 108 19.93 11.27 52.58
C GLN A 108 20.68 9.92 52.61
N ARG A 109 19.95 8.81 52.62
CA ARG A 109 20.40 7.44 52.61
C ARG A 109 19.92 6.75 51.34
N VAL A 110 20.86 6.31 50.50
CA VAL A 110 20.56 5.49 49.32
C VAL A 110 20.52 4.04 49.76
N ASN A 111 19.33 3.42 49.75
CA ASN A 111 19.24 1.99 49.92
C ASN A 111 19.83 1.29 48.68
N LEU A 112 20.86 0.47 48.84
CA LEU A 112 21.51 -0.25 47.73
C LEU A 112 20.55 -1.19 46.99
N LEU A 113 19.54 -1.71 47.67
CA LEU A 113 18.45 -2.51 47.07
C LEU A 113 17.34 -1.65 46.46
N ASN A 114 17.66 -0.41 46.09
CA ASN A 114 16.76 0.62 45.56
C ASN A 114 15.58 0.08 44.73
N PHE A 115 14.44 -0.14 45.40
CA PHE A 115 13.29 -0.81 44.82
C PHE A 115 12.75 -0.12 43.56
N PRO A 116 12.64 1.23 43.49
CA PRO A 116 12.24 1.92 42.27
C PRO A 116 13.11 1.60 41.04
N LEU A 117 14.44 1.63 41.16
CA LEU A 117 15.34 1.36 40.03
C LEU A 117 15.32 -0.13 39.65
N LEU A 118 15.23 -1.03 40.62
CA LEU A 118 15.08 -2.47 40.37
C LEU A 118 13.79 -2.78 39.62
N ILE A 119 12.66 -2.22 40.05
CA ILE A 119 11.36 -2.38 39.37
C ILE A 119 11.44 -1.84 37.94
N LEU A 120 12.05 -0.67 37.75
CA LEU A 120 12.23 -0.07 36.43
C LEU A 120 13.08 -0.98 35.52
N LEU A 121 14.16 -1.55 36.04
CA LEU A 121 15.05 -2.43 35.28
C LEU A 121 14.35 -3.76 34.93
N LEU A 122 13.69 -4.39 35.89
CA LEU A 122 12.89 -5.61 35.68
C LEU A 122 11.78 -5.39 34.66
N TRP A 123 11.07 -4.26 34.75
CA TRP A 123 10.07 -3.89 33.77
C TRP A 123 10.67 -3.77 32.36
N ASN A 124 11.83 -3.12 32.21
CA ASN A 124 12.49 -3.02 30.91
C ASN A 124 12.87 -4.39 30.35
N VAL A 125 13.49 -5.27 31.16
CA VAL A 125 13.81 -6.65 30.79
C VAL A 125 12.55 -7.41 30.35
N GLY A 126 11.46 -7.31 31.12
CA GLY A 126 10.17 -7.92 30.77
C GLY A 126 9.62 -7.42 29.45
N THR A 127 9.72 -6.12 29.17
CA THR A 127 9.28 -5.57 27.87
C THR A 127 10.15 -6.06 26.71
N TYR A 128 11.47 -6.20 26.89
CA TYR A 128 12.35 -6.72 25.84
C TYR A 128 12.04 -8.19 25.56
N ALA A 129 11.91 -8.99 26.62
CA ALA A 129 11.49 -10.39 26.52
C ALA A 129 10.14 -10.52 25.78
N GLY A 130 9.15 -9.71 26.16
CA GLY A 130 7.84 -9.67 25.50
C GLY A 130 7.86 -9.21 24.05
N THR A 131 8.89 -8.49 23.59
CA THR A 131 9.04 -8.09 22.18
C THR A 131 9.85 -9.09 21.35
N ILE A 132 10.82 -9.78 21.95
CA ILE A 132 11.79 -10.62 21.24
C ILE A 132 11.35 -12.10 21.22
N LEU A 133 10.79 -12.62 22.33
CA LEU A 133 10.43 -14.04 22.42
C LEU A 133 9.25 -14.47 21.51
N PRO A 134 8.16 -13.70 21.37
CA PRO A 134 7.03 -14.12 20.54
C PRO A 134 7.39 -14.47 19.08
N PRO A 135 8.13 -13.62 18.33
CA PRO A 135 8.53 -13.98 16.98
C PRO A 135 9.50 -15.18 16.93
N LEU A 136 10.35 -15.37 17.95
CA LEU A 136 11.25 -16.54 18.04
C LEU A 136 10.49 -17.85 18.31
N LEU A 137 9.36 -17.78 19.01
CA LEU A 137 8.51 -18.92 19.33
C LEU A 137 7.45 -19.21 18.25
N GLY A 138 7.45 -18.47 17.14
CA GLY A 138 6.44 -18.58 16.09
C GLY A 138 5.03 -18.19 16.56
N LYS A 139 4.91 -17.47 17.68
CA LYS A 139 3.63 -17.06 18.26
C LYS A 139 3.45 -15.57 18.08
N ASP A 140 2.46 -15.16 17.29
CA ASP A 140 2.03 -13.77 17.16
C ASP A 140 1.23 -13.27 18.38
N LEU A 141 1.87 -13.27 19.56
CA LEU A 141 1.30 -12.72 20.81
C LEU A 141 1.22 -11.19 20.79
N THR A 142 1.86 -10.53 19.84
CA THR A 142 1.74 -9.09 19.58
C THR A 142 0.34 -8.74 19.06
N GLY A 143 -0.36 -9.65 18.39
CA GLY A 143 -1.70 -9.41 17.85
C GLY A 143 -2.77 -9.04 18.91
N PRO A 144 -2.93 -9.82 20.00
CA PRO A 144 -3.94 -9.56 21.05
C PRO A 144 -3.63 -8.34 21.92
N LEU A 145 -2.39 -8.16 22.37
CA LEU A 145 -2.00 -7.05 23.25
C LEU A 145 -2.08 -5.70 22.51
N LEU A 146 -1.63 -5.64 21.26
CA LEU A 146 -1.85 -4.45 20.42
C LEU A 146 -3.34 -4.22 20.16
N ARG A 147 -4.17 -5.27 20.05
CA ARG A 147 -5.62 -5.10 19.90
C ARG A 147 -6.26 -4.46 21.14
N HIS A 148 -5.81 -4.86 22.34
CA HIS A 148 -6.29 -4.28 23.60
C HIS A 148 -5.77 -2.85 23.81
N LEU A 149 -4.51 -2.59 23.52
CA LEU A 149 -3.96 -1.22 23.55
C LEU A 149 -4.60 -0.35 22.48
N ALA A 150 -4.86 -0.86 21.27
CA ALA A 150 -5.58 -0.15 20.22
C ALA A 150 -7.03 0.15 20.60
N LYS A 151 -7.72 -0.77 21.30
CA LYS A 151 -9.03 -0.49 21.90
C LYS A 151 -8.94 0.62 22.95
N GLY A 152 -7.95 0.58 23.84
CA GLY A 152 -7.70 1.65 24.82
C GLY A 152 -7.32 2.99 24.19
N PHE A 153 -6.57 2.97 23.08
CA PHE A 153 -6.28 4.15 22.26
C PHE A 153 -7.53 4.65 21.54
N ALA A 154 -8.44 3.78 21.09
CA ALA A 154 -9.72 4.17 20.51
C ALA A 154 -10.59 4.91 21.55
N THR A 155 -10.61 4.42 22.79
CA THR A 155 -11.27 5.10 23.92
C THR A 155 -10.57 6.42 24.28
N ALA A 156 -9.24 6.46 24.20
CA ALA A 156 -8.46 7.68 24.41
C ALA A 156 -8.65 8.69 23.26
N THR A 157 -8.87 8.26 22.03
CA THR A 157 -9.22 9.13 20.89
C THR A 157 -10.66 9.64 20.98
N GLU A 158 -11.59 8.85 21.53
CA GLU A 158 -12.92 9.35 21.91
C GLU A 158 -12.83 10.40 23.03
N TRP A 159 -11.95 10.20 24.01
CA TRP A 159 -11.72 11.18 25.08
C TRP A 159 -10.98 12.43 24.59
N LEU A 160 -9.98 12.28 23.73
CA LEU A 160 -9.27 13.38 23.05
C LEU A 160 -10.18 14.12 22.06
N GLY A 161 -11.13 13.42 21.42
CA GLY A 161 -12.17 14.00 20.56
C GLY A 161 -13.20 14.86 21.33
N LYS A 162 -13.21 14.77 22.67
CA LYS A 162 -13.93 15.69 23.57
C LYS A 162 -13.11 16.93 23.97
N GLY A 163 -11.84 17.02 23.55
CA GLY A 163 -11.00 18.20 23.73
C GLY A 163 -11.48 19.41 22.90
N PRO A 164 -10.79 20.57 22.97
CA PRO A 164 -11.17 21.81 22.32
C PRO A 164 -10.88 21.79 20.80
N TRP A 165 -11.13 20.66 20.15
CA TRP A 165 -11.04 20.55 18.71
C TRP A 165 -12.18 21.36 18.09
N PRO A 166 -11.94 22.07 16.98
CA PRO A 166 -12.99 22.82 16.30
C PRO A 166 -14.12 21.86 15.93
N LYS A 167 -15.26 22.01 16.62
CA LYS A 167 -16.50 21.32 16.27
C LYS A 167 -16.99 21.94 14.98
N PHE A 168 -16.58 21.38 13.85
CA PHE A 168 -17.11 21.78 12.56
C PHE A 168 -18.60 21.50 12.53
N ALA A 169 -19.39 22.53 12.26
CA ALA A 169 -20.82 22.38 12.03
C ALA A 169 -21.00 21.54 10.76
N LEU A 170 -21.34 20.27 10.92
CA LEU A 170 -21.74 19.44 9.80
C LEU A 170 -23.07 19.99 9.24
N PRO A 171 -23.24 20.00 7.91
CA PRO A 171 -24.51 20.28 7.27
C PRO A 171 -25.64 19.41 7.84
N GLY A 172 -26.89 19.87 7.72
CA GLY A 172 -28.06 19.07 8.11
C GLY A 172 -28.47 18.05 7.04
N GLY A 173 -29.18 16.99 7.45
CA GLY A 173 -29.87 16.09 6.52
C GLY A 173 -28.96 15.15 5.71
N ALA A 174 -29.31 14.91 4.44
CA ALA A 174 -28.67 13.90 3.59
C ALA A 174 -27.19 14.16 3.30
N GLU A 175 -26.76 15.42 3.30
CA GLU A 175 -25.35 15.77 3.09
C GLU A 175 -24.46 15.29 4.25
N ARG A 176 -24.96 15.37 5.48
CA ARG A 176 -24.27 14.80 6.65
C ARG A 176 -24.05 13.30 6.50
N GLU A 177 -25.10 12.60 6.07
CA GLU A 177 -25.09 11.17 5.90
C GLU A 177 -24.06 10.74 4.85
N TRP A 178 -24.02 11.45 3.71
CA TRP A 178 -22.99 11.26 2.70
C TRP A 178 -21.57 11.48 3.25
N ILE A 179 -21.34 12.56 4.01
CA ILE A 179 -20.01 12.84 4.61
C ILE A 179 -19.62 11.73 5.59
N LEU A 180 -20.53 11.25 6.42
CA LEU A 180 -20.27 10.19 7.40
C LEU A 180 -19.95 8.86 6.69
N GLN A 181 -20.76 8.45 5.71
CA GLN A 181 -20.53 7.24 4.93
C GLN A 181 -19.20 7.31 4.15
N SER A 182 -18.90 8.48 3.56
CA SER A 182 -17.63 8.71 2.87
C SER A 182 -16.45 8.63 3.83
N SER A 183 -16.61 9.15 5.05
CA SER A 183 -15.57 9.10 6.09
C SER A 183 -15.31 7.67 6.55
N GLU A 184 -16.36 6.88 6.77
CA GLU A 184 -16.23 5.46 7.14
C GLU A 184 -15.53 4.66 6.03
N ARG A 185 -15.97 4.82 4.78
CA ARG A 185 -15.35 4.16 3.62
C ARG A 185 -13.89 4.58 3.44
N PHE A 186 -13.61 5.88 3.55
CA PHE A 186 -12.24 6.41 3.53
C PHE A 186 -11.40 5.78 4.64
N MET A 187 -11.90 5.73 5.88
CA MET A 187 -11.17 5.13 6.99
C MET A 187 -10.88 3.66 6.75
N ASN A 188 -11.81 2.88 6.19
CA ASN A 188 -11.59 1.47 5.86
C ASN A 188 -10.50 1.28 4.79
N LEU A 189 -10.51 2.11 3.74
CA LEU A 189 -9.47 2.10 2.70
C LEU A 189 -8.11 2.57 3.24
N TRP A 190 -8.11 3.68 3.99
CA TRP A 190 -6.92 4.32 4.53
C TRP A 190 -6.27 3.52 5.67
N TRP A 191 -7.06 2.82 6.48
CA TRP A 191 -6.55 2.06 7.63
C TRP A 191 -5.52 1.02 7.21
N ARG A 192 -5.73 0.35 6.07
CA ARG A 192 -4.77 -0.64 5.52
C ARG A 192 -3.41 -0.02 5.25
N HIS A 193 -3.37 1.22 4.75
CA HIS A 193 -2.14 1.99 4.56
C HIS A 193 -1.56 2.52 5.87
N TRP A 194 -2.42 3.07 6.72
CA TRP A 194 -2.00 3.88 7.86
C TRP A 194 -1.63 3.05 9.09
N HIS A 195 -2.27 1.91 9.31
CA HIS A 195 -2.05 1.00 10.45
C HIS A 195 -0.56 0.66 10.71
N PRO A 196 0.22 0.16 9.73
CA PRO A 196 1.63 -0.16 9.97
C PRO A 196 2.49 1.07 10.29
N VAL A 197 2.13 2.23 9.75
CA VAL A 197 2.82 3.51 9.99
C VAL A 197 2.53 4.02 11.40
N ILE A 198 1.25 4.07 11.80
CA ILE A 198 0.85 4.62 13.10
C ILE A 198 1.35 3.74 14.25
N ILE A 199 1.31 2.41 14.14
CA ILE A 199 1.86 1.51 15.15
C ILE A 199 3.36 1.76 15.35
N SER A 200 4.10 1.89 14.25
CA SER A 200 5.54 2.15 14.31
C SER A 200 5.85 3.52 14.93
N ARG A 201 5.03 4.54 14.67
CA ARG A 201 5.14 5.88 15.29
C ARG A 201 4.83 5.85 16.78
N VAL A 202 3.76 5.17 17.19
CA VAL A 202 3.41 5.02 18.62
C VAL A 202 4.52 4.28 19.36
N ARG A 203 5.04 3.20 18.79
CA ARG A 203 6.18 2.46 19.35
C ARG A 203 7.43 3.34 19.49
N HIS A 204 7.74 4.14 18.47
CA HIS A 204 8.82 5.12 18.52
C HIS A 204 8.62 6.10 19.69
N LEU A 205 7.43 6.69 19.82
CA LEU A 205 7.12 7.63 20.91
C LEU A 205 7.25 6.99 22.30
N LEU A 206 6.77 5.77 22.48
CA LEU A 206 6.88 5.05 23.76
C LEU A 206 8.33 4.76 24.14
N HIS A 207 9.17 4.41 23.17
CA HIS A 207 10.60 4.20 23.41
C HIS A 207 11.35 5.49 23.71
N ILE A 208 11.08 6.57 22.98
CA ILE A 208 11.63 7.90 23.29
C ILE A 208 11.20 8.34 24.68
N GLY A 209 9.91 8.25 25.02
CA GLY A 209 9.40 8.57 26.35
C GLY A 209 10.11 7.77 27.45
N SER A 210 10.27 6.45 27.25
CA SER A 210 10.96 5.59 28.20
C SER A 210 12.45 5.94 28.37
N ALA A 211 13.14 6.27 27.27
CA ALA A 211 14.53 6.71 27.31
C ALA A 211 14.69 8.06 28.03
N CYS A 212 13.82 9.03 27.72
CA CYS A 212 13.80 10.34 28.36
C CYS A 212 13.48 10.24 29.86
N LEU A 213 12.54 9.37 30.25
CA LEU A 213 12.25 9.10 31.66
C LEU A 213 13.49 8.57 32.40
N ALA A 214 14.16 7.57 31.82
CA ALA A 214 15.39 7.01 32.40
C ALA A 214 16.52 8.06 32.48
N LEU A 215 16.69 8.88 31.45
CA LEU A 215 17.64 9.99 31.46
C LEU A 215 17.31 11.03 32.54
N GLY A 216 16.03 11.35 32.75
CA GLY A 216 15.58 12.24 33.82
C GLY A 216 15.92 11.69 35.20
N ILE A 217 15.74 10.38 35.41
CA ILE A 217 16.12 9.70 36.66
C ILE A 217 17.64 9.73 36.86
N ILE A 218 18.42 9.39 35.84
CA ILE A 218 19.90 9.43 35.90
C ILE A 218 20.37 10.85 36.21
N PHE A 219 19.81 11.84 35.52
CA PHE A 219 20.16 13.25 35.74
C PHE A 219 19.81 13.70 37.16
N SER A 220 18.64 13.32 37.68
CA SER A 220 18.24 13.67 39.05
C SER A 220 19.14 13.02 40.10
N MET A 221 19.61 11.78 39.87
CA MET A 221 20.59 11.13 40.75
C MET A 221 21.89 11.96 40.85
N TYR A 222 22.40 12.46 39.72
CA TYR A 222 23.61 13.27 39.71
C TYR A 222 23.41 14.65 40.34
N VAL A 223 22.33 15.36 40.00
CA VAL A 223 22.03 16.66 40.61
C VAL A 223 21.94 16.54 42.13
N ARG A 224 21.26 15.50 42.62
CA ARG A 224 21.11 15.24 44.05
C ARG A 224 22.41 14.81 44.70
N GLY A 225 23.21 13.96 44.06
CA GLY A 225 24.53 13.54 44.55
C GLY A 225 25.57 14.66 44.58
N LEU A 226 25.42 15.70 43.76
CA LEU A 226 26.27 16.90 43.79
C LEU A 226 25.89 17.87 44.92
N VAL A 227 24.60 17.96 45.24
CA VAL A 227 24.07 18.93 46.21
C VAL A 227 24.00 18.35 47.63
N LEU A 228 23.79 17.04 47.77
CA LEU A 228 23.56 16.35 49.04
C LEU A 228 24.61 15.26 49.27
N ASP A 229 25.07 15.12 50.52
CA ASP A 229 25.95 14.03 50.94
C ASP A 229 25.15 12.74 51.16
N TYR A 230 24.88 12.02 50.07
CA TYR A 230 24.18 10.75 50.14
C TYR A 230 25.08 9.64 50.69
N GLN A 231 24.55 8.92 51.66
CA GLN A 231 25.20 7.75 52.26
C GLN A 231 24.53 6.47 51.78
N ALA A 232 25.30 5.51 51.25
CA ALA A 232 24.85 4.19 50.88
C ALA A 232 24.64 3.31 52.13
N THR A 233 23.51 2.61 52.19
CA THR A 233 23.18 1.62 53.20
C THR A 233 22.30 0.53 52.59
N TRP A 234 22.09 -0.60 53.25
CA TRP A 234 21.07 -1.55 52.82
C TRP A 234 20.36 -2.20 54.00
N GLU A 235 19.11 -2.60 53.74
CA GLU A 235 18.23 -3.22 54.71
C GLU A 235 17.47 -4.35 54.00
N SER A 236 17.43 -5.53 54.61
CA SER A 236 16.58 -6.63 54.17
C SER A 236 16.21 -7.52 55.35
N THR A 237 14.92 -7.86 55.44
CA THR A 237 14.43 -8.87 56.39
C THR A 237 14.74 -10.29 55.92
N PHE A 238 14.97 -10.49 54.62
CA PHE A 238 15.02 -11.81 54.01
C PHE A 238 16.40 -12.20 53.47
N LEU A 239 17.22 -11.21 53.08
CA LEU A 239 18.49 -11.47 52.42
C LEU A 239 19.67 -11.29 53.37
N SER A 240 20.61 -12.23 53.33
CA SER A 240 21.90 -12.10 53.99
C SER A 240 22.85 -11.19 53.20
N ALA A 241 23.91 -10.67 53.84
CA ALA A 241 24.91 -9.83 53.19
C ALA A 241 25.56 -10.52 51.96
N ALA A 242 25.81 -11.83 52.05
CA ALA A 242 26.33 -12.62 50.94
C ALA A 242 25.35 -12.67 49.76
N GLN A 243 24.04 -12.81 50.03
CA GLN A 243 23.00 -12.79 48.99
C GLN A 243 22.86 -11.40 48.37
N VAL A 244 22.91 -10.33 49.16
CA VAL A 244 22.89 -8.95 48.65
C VAL A 244 24.11 -8.69 47.78
N HIS A 245 25.31 -9.12 48.21
CA HIS A 245 26.51 -9.03 47.40
C HIS A 245 26.36 -9.77 46.06
N MET A 246 25.82 -11.00 46.05
CA MET A 246 25.58 -11.72 44.79
C MET A 246 24.64 -10.97 43.84
N VAL A 247 23.53 -10.44 44.36
CA VAL A 247 22.55 -9.67 43.57
C VAL A 247 23.19 -8.39 43.01
N LEU A 248 23.85 -7.62 43.86
CA LEU A 248 24.49 -6.36 43.47
C LEU A 248 25.65 -6.60 42.50
N ASN A 249 26.45 -7.64 42.69
CA ASN A 249 27.55 -7.96 41.77
C ASN A 249 27.00 -8.40 40.40
N GLY A 250 25.95 -9.21 40.36
CA GLY A 250 25.30 -9.57 39.10
C GLY A 250 24.72 -8.37 38.35
N LEU A 251 24.14 -7.41 39.08
CA LEU A 251 23.46 -6.26 38.50
C LEU A 251 24.39 -5.07 38.16
N LEU A 252 25.34 -4.78 39.04
CA LEU A 252 26.20 -3.59 39.00
C LEU A 252 27.66 -3.93 38.71
N GLY A 253 28.08 -5.18 38.88
CA GLY A 253 29.45 -5.63 38.56
C GLY A 253 29.89 -5.30 37.13
N PRO A 254 29.04 -5.47 36.10
CA PRO A 254 29.40 -5.04 34.73
C PRO A 254 29.65 -3.54 34.63
N ALA A 255 28.88 -2.71 35.35
CA ALA A 255 29.11 -1.27 35.40
C ALA A 255 30.38 -0.92 36.18
N ALA A 256 30.66 -1.61 37.29
CA ALA A 256 31.90 -1.46 38.04
C ALA A 256 33.12 -1.76 37.17
N TRP A 257 33.08 -2.87 36.41
CA TRP A 257 34.12 -3.25 35.46
C TRP A 257 34.34 -2.18 34.37
N LEU A 258 33.26 -1.67 33.76
CA LEU A 258 33.33 -0.61 32.75
C LEU A 258 33.88 0.71 33.31
N LEU A 259 33.59 1.02 34.57
CA LEU A 259 34.06 2.23 35.25
C LEU A 259 35.47 2.07 35.86
N GLY A 260 36.02 0.85 35.87
CA GLY A 260 37.30 0.55 36.52
C GLY A 260 37.23 0.59 38.06
N PHE A 261 36.04 0.40 38.65
CA PHE A 261 35.88 0.36 40.09
C PHE A 261 36.10 -1.05 40.65
N PRO A 262 36.84 -1.20 41.77
CA PRO A 262 36.85 -2.47 42.49
C PRO A 262 35.46 -2.71 43.07
N PHE A 263 34.88 -3.89 42.78
CA PHE A 263 33.58 -4.24 43.36
C PHE A 263 33.76 -4.62 44.84
N PRO A 264 32.97 -4.04 45.78
CA PRO A 264 33.14 -4.31 47.22
C PRO A 264 32.99 -5.78 47.57
N SER A 265 33.77 -6.28 48.54
CA SER A 265 33.67 -7.66 49.00
C SER A 265 32.36 -7.91 49.78
N ALA A 266 32.00 -9.17 49.99
CA ALA A 266 30.83 -9.52 50.80
C ALA A 266 30.92 -8.97 52.25
N GLU A 267 32.13 -8.84 52.80
CA GLU A 267 32.37 -8.24 54.11
C GLU A 267 32.14 -6.71 54.07
N ASP A 268 32.59 -6.04 53.01
CA ASP A 268 32.36 -4.60 52.85
C ASP A 268 30.86 -4.31 52.67
N ILE A 269 30.14 -5.17 51.95
CA ILE A 269 28.67 -5.09 51.87
C ILE A 269 28.05 -5.31 53.24
N ALA A 270 28.51 -6.28 54.04
CA ALA A 270 27.99 -6.51 55.38
C ALA A 270 28.16 -5.27 56.29
N ARG A 271 29.26 -4.52 56.17
CA ARG A 271 29.48 -3.27 56.93
C ARG A 271 28.51 -2.14 56.55
N LEU A 272 27.93 -2.18 55.34
CA LEU A 272 26.93 -1.21 54.88
C LEU A 272 25.49 -1.57 55.31
N GLN A 273 25.28 -2.70 56.00
CA GLN A 273 23.95 -3.07 56.51
C GLN A 273 23.54 -2.12 57.63
N ALA A 274 22.32 -1.57 57.59
CA ALA A 274 21.86 -0.62 58.61
C ALA A 274 22.07 -1.18 60.04
N PRO A 275 22.58 -0.36 60.99
CA PRO A 275 22.77 1.09 60.91
C PRO A 275 24.06 1.55 60.19
N GLY A 276 24.85 0.64 59.63
CA GLY A 276 26.05 0.94 58.86
C GLY A 276 25.77 1.76 57.59
N GLN A 277 26.75 2.57 57.21
CA GLN A 277 26.65 3.50 56.08
C GLN A 277 28.03 3.80 55.48
N GLY A 278 28.08 4.23 54.22
CA GLY A 278 29.30 4.68 53.54
C GLY A 278 29.01 5.55 52.34
N SER A 279 30.05 6.03 51.64
CA SER A 279 29.86 6.94 50.50
C SER A 279 28.98 6.35 49.39
N ALA A 280 27.97 7.09 48.94
CA ALA A 280 27.09 6.66 47.83
C ALA A 280 27.65 6.93 46.43
N ALA A 281 28.76 7.68 46.30
CA ALA A 281 29.23 8.19 45.01
C ALA A 281 29.46 7.08 43.97
N GLN A 282 30.23 6.05 44.32
CA GLN A 282 30.50 4.92 43.43
C GLN A 282 29.21 4.17 43.05
N TRP A 283 28.28 4.02 44.00
CA TRP A 283 26.99 3.38 43.77
C TRP A 283 26.12 4.15 42.79
N ILE A 284 26.07 5.48 42.89
CA ILE A 284 25.35 6.35 41.96
C ILE A 284 25.86 6.17 40.54
N HIS A 285 27.19 6.17 40.35
CA HIS A 285 27.79 5.94 39.02
C HIS A 285 27.46 4.55 38.45
N MET A 286 27.57 3.49 39.26
CA MET A 286 27.25 2.14 38.80
C MET A 286 25.77 2.00 38.43
N TRP A 287 24.86 2.51 39.26
CA TRP A 287 23.43 2.52 38.96
C TRP A 287 23.10 3.35 37.72
N ALA A 288 23.70 4.52 37.57
CA ALA A 288 23.51 5.38 36.41
C ALA A 288 23.98 4.69 35.12
N LEU A 289 25.16 4.06 35.13
CA LEU A 289 25.68 3.35 33.98
C LEU A 289 24.87 2.10 33.65
N THR A 290 24.50 1.29 34.65
CA THR A 290 23.63 0.13 34.45
C THR A 290 22.30 0.56 33.86
N ALA A 291 21.64 1.59 34.38
CA ALA A 291 20.39 2.12 33.82
C ALA A 291 20.59 2.65 32.39
N PHE A 292 21.69 3.37 32.13
CA PHE A 292 21.98 3.89 30.79
C PHE A 292 22.14 2.77 29.77
N VAL A 293 22.95 1.76 30.09
CA VAL A 293 23.25 0.65 29.18
C VAL A 293 22.07 -0.31 29.02
N SER A 294 21.32 -0.60 30.09
CA SER A 294 20.20 -1.56 30.04
C SER A 294 18.87 -0.94 29.59
N ILE A 295 18.69 0.38 29.77
CA ILE A 295 17.44 1.08 29.45
C ILE A 295 17.65 2.04 28.29
N VAL A 296 18.52 3.04 28.45
CA VAL A 296 18.61 4.15 27.47
C VAL A 296 19.09 3.63 26.12
N ILE A 297 20.21 2.89 26.06
CA ILE A 297 20.77 2.39 24.79
C ILE A 297 19.77 1.50 24.02
N PRO A 298 19.15 0.46 24.63
CA PRO A 298 18.19 -0.38 23.90
C PRO A 298 16.94 0.39 23.49
N ARG A 299 16.43 1.29 24.33
CA ARG A 299 15.24 2.11 24.00
C ARG A 299 15.52 3.06 22.84
N VAL A 300 16.66 3.73 22.81
CA VAL A 300 17.06 4.58 21.69
C VAL A 300 17.20 3.75 20.41
N THR A 301 17.81 2.57 20.50
CA THR A 301 17.95 1.64 19.36
C THR A 301 16.58 1.20 18.83
N LEU A 302 15.65 0.80 19.71
CA LEU A 302 14.29 0.41 19.34
C LEU A 302 13.47 1.59 18.80
N ALA A 303 13.67 2.79 19.33
CA ALA A 303 13.06 4.02 18.81
C ALA A 303 13.52 4.27 17.37
N TRP A 304 14.82 4.15 17.11
CA TRP A 304 15.41 4.31 15.78
C TRP A 304 14.91 3.24 14.79
N LEU A 305 14.86 1.97 15.21
CA LEU A 305 14.30 0.89 14.40
C LEU A 305 12.83 1.16 14.06
N SER A 306 12.03 1.58 15.04
CA SER A 306 10.62 1.92 14.86
C SER A 306 10.42 3.09 13.89
N ALA A 307 11.29 4.10 13.95
CA ALA A 307 11.28 5.20 12.98
C ALA A 307 11.61 4.73 11.56
N ARG A 308 12.59 3.83 11.40
CA ARG A 308 12.90 3.21 10.09
C ARG A 308 11.74 2.38 9.56
N PHE A 309 11.10 1.56 10.39
CA PHE A 309 9.92 0.80 9.99
C PHE A 309 8.76 1.70 9.60
N ALA A 310 8.49 2.78 10.35
CA ALA A 310 7.48 3.77 9.99
C ALA A 310 7.76 4.40 8.61
N HIS A 311 9.02 4.74 8.33
CA HIS A 311 9.44 5.32 7.06
C HIS A 311 9.31 4.32 5.89
N LYS A 312 9.71 3.06 6.10
CA LYS A 312 9.54 1.99 5.11
C LYS A 312 8.07 1.72 4.82
N ALA A 313 7.24 1.56 5.86
CA ALA A 313 5.80 1.32 5.73
C ALA A 313 5.08 2.48 5.00
N ALA A 314 5.49 3.73 5.26
CA ALA A 314 4.93 4.89 4.55
C ALA A 314 5.27 4.90 3.04
N LYS A 315 6.38 4.25 2.64
CA LYS A 315 6.82 4.15 1.25
C LYS A 315 6.32 2.91 0.51
N SER A 316 5.96 1.84 1.22
CA SER A 316 5.68 0.54 0.62
C SER A 316 4.26 0.37 0.08
N PHE A 317 3.38 1.35 0.26
CA PHE A 317 2.01 1.22 -0.22
C PHE A 317 1.88 1.55 -1.69
N THR A 318 1.17 0.66 -2.38
CA THR A 318 0.77 0.76 -3.78
C THR A 318 -0.74 0.90 -3.86
N LEU A 319 -1.24 1.75 -4.76
CA LEU A 319 -2.67 1.80 -5.05
C LEU A 319 -3.10 0.48 -5.71
N PRO A 320 -4.25 -0.10 -5.32
CA PRO A 320 -4.78 -1.30 -5.95
C PRO A 320 -5.45 -0.94 -7.28
N LEU A 321 -4.64 -0.71 -8.32
CA LEU A 321 -5.09 -0.27 -9.65
C LEU A 321 -6.00 -1.30 -10.36
N ASP A 322 -6.04 -2.51 -9.84
CA ASP A 322 -6.86 -3.65 -10.23
C ASP A 322 -8.29 -3.62 -9.65
N GLU A 323 -8.61 -2.72 -8.70
CA GLU A 323 -9.98 -2.60 -8.21
C GLU A 323 -10.94 -2.01 -9.28
N PRO A 324 -12.22 -2.43 -9.30
CA PRO A 324 -13.21 -2.00 -10.28
C PRO A 324 -13.35 -0.48 -10.43
N TYR A 325 -13.15 0.29 -9.36
CA TYR A 325 -13.19 1.74 -9.39
C TYR A 325 -12.09 2.35 -10.28
N TYR A 326 -10.84 1.91 -10.09
CA TYR A 326 -9.71 2.40 -10.88
C TYR A 326 -9.79 1.87 -12.30
N LEU A 327 -10.16 0.59 -12.46
CA LEU A 327 -10.40 0.00 -13.77
C LEU A 327 -11.51 0.74 -14.52
N GLN A 328 -12.59 1.16 -13.88
CA GLN A 328 -13.67 1.92 -14.54
C GLN A 328 -13.21 3.31 -15.01
N LEU A 329 -12.45 4.01 -14.17
CA LEU A 329 -11.90 5.32 -14.51
C LEU A 329 -10.88 5.25 -15.66
N LEU A 330 -10.14 4.14 -15.76
CA LEU A 330 -9.26 3.83 -16.87
C LEU A 330 -10.02 3.25 -18.08
N SER A 331 -11.11 2.49 -17.86
CA SER A 331 -11.87 1.80 -18.91
C SER A 331 -12.82 2.71 -19.67
N THR A 332 -13.21 3.84 -19.08
CA THR A 332 -13.84 4.96 -19.80
C THR A 332 -12.95 5.44 -20.97
N GLU A 333 -11.68 5.01 -21.01
CA GLU A 333 -10.70 5.28 -22.06
C GLU A 333 -10.13 4.04 -22.75
N ARG A 334 -10.70 2.84 -22.54
CA ARG A 334 -10.23 1.64 -23.27
C ARG A 334 -10.53 1.84 -24.77
N GLY A 335 -9.50 1.80 -25.61
CA GLY A 335 -9.62 1.86 -27.07
C GLY A 335 -9.50 3.25 -27.71
N GLN A 336 -9.38 4.35 -26.95
CA GLN A 336 -9.31 5.69 -27.54
C GLN A 336 -8.04 5.87 -28.40
N GLY A 337 -8.21 6.28 -29.66
CA GLY A 337 -7.11 6.45 -30.63
C GLY A 337 -6.67 5.15 -31.31
N ILE A 338 -7.23 3.99 -30.93
CA ILE A 338 -7.01 2.72 -31.62
C ILE A 338 -8.00 2.61 -32.78
N GLN A 339 -7.48 2.42 -33.98
CA GLN A 339 -8.28 2.12 -35.16
C GLN A 339 -8.38 0.61 -35.35
N ILE A 340 -9.58 0.12 -35.64
CA ILE A 340 -9.81 -1.30 -35.90
C ILE A 340 -10.24 -1.41 -37.37
N ASP A 341 -9.34 -1.90 -38.21
CA ASP A 341 -9.61 -2.13 -39.63
C ASP A 341 -10.13 -3.55 -39.81
N ILE A 342 -11.40 -3.69 -40.18
CA ILE A 342 -12.02 -5.00 -40.42
C ILE A 342 -12.08 -5.23 -41.92
N VAL A 343 -11.40 -6.29 -42.37
CA VAL A 343 -11.19 -6.58 -43.78
C VAL A 343 -11.76 -7.96 -44.10
N PRO A 344 -12.96 -8.01 -44.71
CA PRO A 344 -13.49 -9.24 -45.29
C PRO A 344 -12.63 -9.70 -46.46
N TYR A 345 -12.35 -11.00 -46.55
CA TYR A 345 -11.55 -11.57 -47.63
C TYR A 345 -12.40 -12.42 -48.59
N SER A 346 -12.50 -12.00 -49.84
CA SER A 346 -13.15 -12.71 -50.95
C SER A 346 -14.64 -13.02 -50.75
N TYR A 347 -15.30 -12.44 -49.74
CA TYR A 347 -16.74 -12.61 -49.50
C TYR A 347 -17.33 -11.40 -48.78
N GLN A 348 -18.66 -11.27 -48.82
CA GLN A 348 -19.40 -10.22 -48.14
C GLN A 348 -20.11 -10.80 -46.91
N PRO A 349 -19.73 -10.41 -45.68
CA PRO A 349 -20.33 -10.93 -44.46
C PRO A 349 -21.78 -10.46 -44.28
N SER A 350 -22.58 -11.24 -43.54
CA SER A 350 -23.94 -10.84 -43.20
C SER A 350 -23.94 -9.67 -42.21
N PRO A 351 -25.00 -8.83 -42.16
CA PRO A 351 -25.11 -7.78 -41.16
C PRO A 351 -25.01 -8.31 -39.71
N ALA A 352 -25.56 -9.51 -39.44
CA ALA A 352 -25.48 -10.14 -38.14
C ALA A 352 -24.04 -10.54 -37.76
N ALA A 353 -23.26 -11.02 -38.73
CA ALA A 353 -21.84 -11.33 -38.54
C ALA A 353 -21.04 -10.05 -38.25
N LEU A 354 -21.27 -8.97 -39.02
CA LEU A 354 -20.64 -7.67 -38.79
C LEU A 354 -20.97 -7.11 -37.40
N ASP A 355 -22.24 -7.13 -36.99
CA ASP A 355 -22.65 -6.64 -35.67
C ASP A 355 -22.01 -7.47 -34.53
N CYS A 356 -21.99 -8.79 -34.67
CA CYS A 356 -21.40 -9.69 -33.67
C CYS A 356 -19.89 -9.45 -33.52
N VAL A 357 -19.17 -9.39 -34.64
CA VAL A 357 -17.72 -9.13 -34.66
C VAL A 357 -17.42 -7.73 -34.14
N GLY A 358 -18.17 -6.71 -34.58
CA GLY A 358 -17.99 -5.33 -34.15
C GLY A 358 -18.16 -5.15 -32.64
N GLN A 359 -19.21 -5.74 -32.06
CA GLN A 359 -19.43 -5.71 -30.62
C GLN A 359 -18.32 -6.43 -29.85
N CYS A 360 -17.92 -7.63 -30.29
CA CYS A 360 -16.81 -8.36 -29.68
C CYS A 360 -15.50 -7.56 -29.70
N LEU A 361 -15.20 -6.88 -30.80
CA LEU A 361 -13.99 -6.06 -30.93
C LEU A 361 -14.00 -4.85 -30.01
N LEU A 362 -15.16 -4.20 -29.83
CA LEU A 362 -15.31 -3.12 -28.85
C LEU A 362 -15.18 -3.63 -27.41
N ASP A 363 -15.69 -4.83 -27.09
CA ASP A 363 -15.49 -5.44 -25.77
C ASP A 363 -14.00 -5.81 -25.53
N LEU A 364 -13.30 -6.27 -26.58
CA LEU A 364 -11.89 -6.67 -26.53
C LEU A 364 -10.93 -5.48 -26.42
N ILE A 365 -11.09 -4.50 -27.30
CA ILE A 365 -10.16 -3.38 -27.51
C ILE A 365 -10.62 -2.15 -26.72
N GLY A 366 -11.93 -1.94 -26.61
CA GLY A 366 -12.58 -0.91 -25.80
C GLY A 366 -13.58 -0.07 -26.60
N ASN A 367 -14.61 0.42 -25.91
CA ASN A 367 -15.78 1.09 -26.51
C ASN A 367 -15.49 2.44 -27.20
N GLN A 368 -14.28 2.98 -27.05
CA GLN A 368 -13.83 4.22 -27.72
C GLN A 368 -12.95 3.96 -28.95
N ALA A 369 -12.75 2.70 -29.34
CA ALA A 369 -12.05 2.36 -30.56
C ALA A 369 -12.89 2.71 -31.80
N THR A 370 -12.23 3.15 -32.87
CA THR A 370 -12.92 3.49 -34.12
C THR A 370 -12.92 2.28 -35.04
N LEU A 371 -14.11 1.72 -35.31
CA LEU A 371 -14.30 0.61 -36.25
C LEU A 371 -14.32 1.16 -37.69
N HIS A 372 -13.47 0.60 -38.54
CA HIS A 372 -13.40 0.89 -39.97
C HIS A 372 -13.71 -0.39 -40.76
N TRP A 373 -14.93 -0.46 -41.29
CA TRP A 373 -15.34 -1.53 -42.19
C TRP A 373 -14.77 -1.27 -43.59
N ARG A 374 -13.94 -2.19 -44.08
CA ARG A 374 -13.35 -2.11 -45.41
C ARG A 374 -14.17 -2.91 -46.42
N ASP A 375 -14.08 -2.52 -47.69
CA ASP A 375 -14.64 -3.31 -48.78
C ASP A 375 -13.96 -4.68 -48.84
N PRO A 376 -14.70 -5.75 -49.21
CA PRO A 376 -14.12 -7.08 -49.34
C PRO A 376 -12.92 -7.11 -50.28
N LEU A 377 -11.80 -7.63 -49.80
CA LEU A 377 -10.62 -7.87 -50.63
C LEU A 377 -10.94 -8.90 -51.71
N PRO A 378 -10.62 -8.65 -52.98
CA PRO A 378 -10.76 -9.64 -54.04
C PRO A 378 -9.89 -10.88 -53.77
N TYR A 379 -10.36 -12.04 -54.20
CA TYR A 379 -9.59 -13.28 -54.13
C TYR A 379 -8.24 -13.14 -54.85
N GLY A 380 -7.17 -13.59 -54.22
CA GLY A 380 -5.79 -13.51 -54.73
C GLY A 380 -5.09 -12.16 -54.45
N ARG A 381 -5.75 -11.21 -53.79
CA ARG A 381 -5.14 -9.91 -53.45
C ARG A 381 -4.51 -9.97 -52.05
N THR A 382 -3.20 -9.72 -51.95
CA THR A 382 -2.42 -9.87 -50.71
C THR A 382 -2.02 -8.56 -50.03
N CYS A 383 -2.17 -7.41 -50.70
CA CYS A 383 -1.75 -6.12 -50.12
C CYS A 383 -2.94 -5.36 -49.47
N LEU A 384 -2.70 -4.80 -48.29
CA LEU A 384 -3.60 -3.91 -47.57
C LEU A 384 -3.09 -2.47 -47.67
N THR A 385 -3.73 -1.66 -48.52
CA THR A 385 -3.33 -0.25 -48.72
C THR A 385 -3.46 0.58 -47.44
N SER A 386 -4.29 0.17 -46.47
CA SER A 386 -4.55 0.90 -45.22
C SER A 386 -3.44 0.80 -44.17
N LEU A 387 -2.65 -0.29 -44.18
CA LEU A 387 -1.57 -0.51 -43.21
C LEU A 387 -0.35 0.38 -43.45
N GLN A 388 -0.22 0.96 -44.64
CA GLN A 388 1.00 1.67 -45.06
C GLN A 388 0.99 3.18 -44.73
N ALA A 389 -0.10 3.73 -44.18
CA ALA A 389 -0.35 5.18 -44.23
C ALA A 389 -0.61 5.89 -42.88
N THR A 390 -0.64 5.20 -41.73
CA THR A 390 -1.11 5.80 -40.47
C THR A 390 -0.10 5.69 -39.33
N ALA A 391 0.11 6.80 -38.61
CA ALA A 391 0.95 6.86 -37.41
C ALA A 391 0.25 6.35 -36.12
N SER A 392 -1.05 6.04 -36.18
CA SER A 392 -1.84 5.60 -35.02
C SER A 392 -1.83 4.07 -34.87
N PRO A 393 -1.90 3.53 -33.64
CA PRO A 393 -1.94 2.08 -33.42
C PRO A 393 -3.21 1.48 -34.03
N GLN A 394 -3.05 0.47 -34.89
CA GLN A 394 -4.17 -0.20 -35.55
C GLN A 394 -4.27 -1.68 -35.19
N THR A 395 -5.49 -2.18 -35.03
CA THR A 395 -5.77 -3.61 -35.00
C THR A 395 -6.44 -4.02 -36.31
N VAL A 396 -5.77 -4.88 -37.09
CA VAL A 396 -6.32 -5.43 -38.33
C VAL A 396 -7.03 -6.73 -38.01
N VAL A 397 -8.28 -6.83 -38.45
CA VAL A 397 -9.12 -8.01 -38.31
C VAL A 397 -9.39 -8.57 -39.69
N LEU A 398 -8.73 -9.69 -40.03
CA LEU A 398 -8.98 -10.42 -41.27
C LEU A 398 -10.17 -11.35 -41.05
N LEU A 399 -11.25 -11.12 -41.81
CA LEU A 399 -12.46 -11.92 -41.72
C LEU A 399 -12.50 -12.87 -42.93
N CYS A 400 -12.30 -14.16 -42.66
CA CYS A 400 -12.25 -15.22 -43.66
C CYS A 400 -13.53 -16.06 -43.62
N ASN A 401 -13.90 -16.65 -44.77
CA ASN A 401 -15.07 -17.52 -44.87
C ASN A 401 -14.69 -19.00 -44.73
N LEU A 402 -15.31 -19.72 -43.79
CA LEU A 402 -15.09 -21.16 -43.59
C LEU A 402 -15.36 -22.00 -44.85
N ALA A 403 -16.29 -21.57 -45.71
CA ALA A 403 -16.65 -22.30 -46.93
C ALA A 403 -15.52 -22.36 -47.97
N GLN A 404 -14.53 -21.46 -47.86
CA GLN A 404 -13.37 -21.47 -48.74
C GLN A 404 -12.35 -22.53 -48.31
N THR A 405 -11.65 -23.08 -49.30
CA THR A 405 -10.53 -23.98 -49.03
C THR A 405 -9.30 -23.11 -48.72
N PRO A 406 -8.66 -23.29 -47.55
CA PRO A 406 -7.43 -22.57 -47.24
C PRO A 406 -6.31 -23.05 -48.17
N GLU A 407 -5.61 -22.10 -48.76
CA GLU A 407 -4.57 -22.34 -49.76
C GLU A 407 -3.30 -21.58 -49.35
N ALA A 408 -2.17 -22.27 -49.31
CA ALA A 408 -0.90 -21.68 -48.87
C ALA A 408 -0.45 -20.54 -49.79
N GLU A 409 -0.66 -20.70 -51.10
CA GLU A 409 -0.29 -19.71 -52.13
C GLU A 409 -1.13 -18.43 -52.06
N VAL A 410 -2.36 -18.51 -51.54
CA VAL A 410 -3.29 -17.37 -51.53
C VAL A 410 -3.43 -16.80 -50.12
N HIS A 411 -3.91 -17.61 -49.18
CA HIS A 411 -4.19 -17.19 -47.81
C HIS A 411 -2.90 -17.12 -46.99
N GLY A 412 -1.96 -18.03 -47.23
CA GLY A 412 -0.65 -17.99 -46.59
C GLY A 412 0.14 -16.75 -46.99
N GLU A 413 0.17 -16.41 -48.28
CA GLU A 413 0.80 -15.18 -48.76
C GLU A 413 0.14 -13.92 -48.16
N LEU A 414 -1.18 -13.88 -48.06
CA LEU A 414 -1.90 -12.81 -47.36
C LEU A 414 -1.46 -12.68 -45.90
N PHE A 415 -1.44 -13.79 -45.13
CA PHE A 415 -1.05 -13.76 -43.72
C PHE A 415 0.40 -13.26 -43.56
N HIS A 416 1.32 -13.77 -44.37
CA HIS A 416 2.71 -13.35 -44.38
C HIS A 416 2.85 -11.84 -44.66
N MET A 417 2.17 -11.31 -45.68
CA MET A 417 2.25 -9.89 -46.04
C MET A 417 1.70 -8.97 -44.95
N VAL A 418 0.62 -9.38 -44.28
CA VAL A 418 0.04 -8.62 -43.16
C VAL A 418 0.93 -8.67 -41.92
N GLN A 419 1.51 -9.84 -41.60
CA GLN A 419 2.47 -9.98 -40.51
C GLN A 419 3.71 -9.10 -40.73
N ALA A 420 4.32 -9.16 -41.92
CA ALA A 420 5.49 -8.34 -42.25
C ALA A 420 5.19 -6.84 -42.10
N SER A 421 3.98 -6.42 -42.47
CA SER A 421 3.54 -5.03 -42.29
C SER A 421 3.42 -4.66 -40.80
N ILE A 422 2.88 -5.54 -39.97
CA ILE A 422 2.70 -5.32 -38.52
C ILE A 422 4.03 -5.33 -37.77
N GLU A 423 4.95 -6.23 -38.13
CA GLU A 423 6.29 -6.32 -37.53
C GLU A 423 7.12 -5.05 -37.78
N SER A 424 6.96 -4.45 -38.96
CA SER A 424 7.62 -3.19 -39.31
C SER A 424 7.21 -2.00 -38.41
N SER A 425 6.10 -2.13 -37.69
CA SER A 425 5.51 -1.07 -36.87
C SER A 425 5.89 -1.13 -35.38
N ASN A 426 6.96 -1.85 -35.03
CA ASN A 426 7.57 -1.89 -33.69
C ASN A 426 6.56 -2.19 -32.53
N GLY A 427 5.60 -3.08 -32.78
CA GLY A 427 4.63 -3.54 -31.77
C GLY A 427 3.43 -2.63 -31.53
N GLN A 428 3.20 -1.61 -32.36
CA GLN A 428 2.03 -0.73 -32.26
C GLN A 428 0.77 -1.32 -32.90
N HIS A 429 0.92 -2.27 -33.83
CA HIS A 429 -0.19 -2.87 -34.57
C HIS A 429 -0.42 -4.32 -34.15
N HIS A 430 -1.66 -4.78 -34.29
CA HIS A 430 -2.06 -6.14 -33.97
C HIS A 430 -2.89 -6.75 -35.10
N LEU A 431 -2.85 -8.07 -35.21
CA LEU A 431 -3.59 -8.91 -36.13
C LEU A 431 -4.52 -9.83 -35.34
N LEU A 432 -5.75 -9.94 -35.83
CA LEU A 432 -6.70 -10.98 -35.42
C LEU A 432 -7.28 -11.63 -36.68
N ILE A 433 -7.22 -12.96 -36.77
CA ILE A 433 -7.87 -13.70 -37.86
C ILE A 433 -9.16 -14.32 -37.32
N VAL A 434 -10.26 -13.98 -37.96
CA VAL A 434 -11.60 -14.42 -37.59
C VAL A 434 -12.18 -15.24 -38.75
N LEU A 435 -12.74 -16.40 -38.43
CA LEU A 435 -13.29 -17.34 -39.42
C LEU A 435 -14.80 -17.47 -39.24
N ASP A 436 -15.53 -16.94 -40.23
CA ASP A 436 -16.99 -16.93 -40.28
C ASP A 436 -17.52 -18.29 -40.74
N GLN A 437 -18.28 -18.94 -39.86
CA GLN A 437 -18.89 -20.25 -40.12
C GLN A 437 -20.26 -20.15 -40.79
N GLU A 438 -20.91 -18.99 -40.75
CA GLU A 438 -22.28 -18.80 -41.23
C GLU A 438 -22.46 -19.26 -42.69
N PRO A 439 -21.59 -18.90 -43.65
CA PRO A 439 -21.77 -19.29 -45.05
C PRO A 439 -21.66 -20.80 -45.30
N TYR A 440 -20.97 -21.55 -44.43
CA TYR A 440 -20.75 -22.99 -44.60
C TYR A 440 -21.74 -23.85 -43.81
N ARG A 441 -22.42 -23.26 -42.83
CA ARG A 441 -23.36 -23.94 -41.91
C ARG A 441 -24.43 -24.75 -42.63
N HIS A 442 -24.99 -24.23 -43.72
CA HIS A 442 -26.08 -24.89 -44.46
C HIS A 442 -25.59 -25.94 -45.46
N LEU A 443 -24.28 -25.96 -45.74
CA LEU A 443 -23.67 -26.82 -46.76
C LEU A 443 -22.98 -28.05 -46.17
N ALA A 444 -22.71 -28.03 -44.86
CA ALA A 444 -21.88 -29.02 -44.19
C ALA A 444 -22.47 -29.46 -42.85
N ASN A 445 -22.25 -30.72 -42.49
CA ASN A 445 -22.55 -31.22 -41.15
C ASN A 445 -21.46 -30.81 -40.14
N GLN A 446 -21.72 -31.00 -38.84
CA GLN A 446 -20.79 -30.58 -37.79
C GLN A 446 -19.39 -31.20 -37.91
N THR A 447 -19.28 -32.44 -38.41
CA THR A 447 -17.99 -33.11 -38.61
C THR A 447 -17.18 -32.42 -39.70
N GLN A 448 -17.79 -32.16 -40.85
CA GLN A 448 -17.17 -31.44 -41.98
C GLN A 448 -16.78 -30.01 -41.61
N MET A 449 -17.61 -29.32 -40.80
CA MET A 449 -17.26 -27.98 -40.30
C MET A 449 -16.01 -28.02 -39.40
N ARG A 450 -15.91 -29.00 -38.50
CA ARG A 450 -14.71 -29.17 -37.63
C ARG A 450 -13.47 -29.51 -38.45
N GLU A 451 -13.57 -30.41 -39.42
CA GLU A 451 -12.46 -30.76 -40.31
C GLU A 451 -11.97 -29.54 -41.11
N ARG A 452 -12.92 -28.75 -41.63
CA ARG A 452 -12.62 -27.51 -42.33
C ARG A 452 -11.95 -26.50 -41.41
N GLN A 453 -12.46 -26.30 -40.20
CA GLN A 453 -11.86 -25.41 -39.19
C GLN A 453 -10.44 -25.85 -38.82
N GLN A 454 -10.21 -27.16 -38.63
CA GLN A 454 -8.88 -27.69 -38.34
C GLN A 454 -7.90 -27.45 -39.50
N THR A 455 -8.38 -27.48 -40.74
CA THR A 455 -7.55 -27.22 -41.92
C THR A 455 -7.13 -25.75 -41.98
N TRP A 456 -8.05 -24.83 -41.71
CA TRP A 456 -7.74 -23.40 -41.53
C TRP A 456 -6.76 -23.15 -40.38
N GLN A 457 -6.98 -23.78 -39.22
CA GLN A 457 -6.09 -23.65 -38.08
C GLN A 457 -4.68 -24.20 -38.36
N ARG A 458 -4.56 -25.29 -39.13
CA ARG A 458 -3.27 -25.82 -39.58
C ARG A 458 -2.52 -24.79 -40.43
N LEU A 459 -3.18 -24.18 -41.41
CA LEU A 459 -2.55 -23.13 -42.22
C LEU A 459 -2.09 -21.95 -41.36
N ALA A 460 -2.91 -21.46 -40.42
CA ALA A 460 -2.51 -20.35 -39.55
C ALA A 460 -1.35 -20.70 -38.61
N ASN A 461 -1.28 -21.94 -38.13
CA ASN A 461 -0.18 -22.41 -37.29
C ASN A 461 1.17 -22.36 -38.01
N ASP A 462 1.19 -22.59 -39.33
CA ASP A 462 2.41 -22.49 -40.15
C ASP A 462 2.99 -21.05 -40.14
N TYR A 463 2.16 -20.05 -39.80
CA TYR A 463 2.53 -18.64 -39.65
C TYR A 463 2.54 -18.18 -38.17
N HIS A 464 2.46 -19.10 -37.21
CA HIS A 464 2.37 -18.80 -35.77
C HIS A 464 1.16 -17.94 -35.36
N LEU A 465 0.06 -18.03 -36.12
CA LEU A 465 -1.18 -17.32 -35.86
C LEU A 465 -2.26 -18.27 -35.31
N GLN A 466 -3.21 -17.71 -34.58
CA GLN A 466 -4.42 -18.43 -34.15
C GLN A 466 -5.64 -17.90 -34.89
N ILE A 467 -6.54 -18.81 -35.30
CA ILE A 467 -7.79 -18.44 -35.94
C ILE A 467 -8.93 -18.59 -34.95
N VAL A 468 -9.75 -17.55 -34.86
CA VAL A 468 -10.95 -17.55 -34.04
C VAL A 468 -12.16 -17.82 -34.92
N ALA A 469 -12.66 -19.06 -34.86
CA ALA A 469 -13.89 -19.39 -35.56
C ALA A 469 -15.10 -18.93 -34.75
N PHE A 470 -16.07 -18.30 -35.44
CA PHE A 470 -17.29 -17.80 -34.83
C PHE A 470 -18.49 -18.05 -35.74
N ASP A 471 -19.64 -18.04 -35.11
CA ASP A 471 -20.92 -18.06 -35.79
C ASP A 471 -21.87 -17.11 -35.07
N ALA A 472 -22.45 -16.17 -35.81
CA ALA A 472 -23.31 -15.12 -35.28
C ALA A 472 -24.53 -15.64 -34.50
N LYS A 473 -25.01 -16.87 -34.77
CA LYS A 473 -26.17 -17.44 -34.08
C LYS A 473 -25.82 -18.39 -32.93
N ASP A 474 -24.73 -19.15 -33.05
CA ASP A 474 -24.42 -20.24 -32.10
C ASP A 474 -23.25 -19.92 -31.16
N THR A 475 -22.38 -18.96 -31.50
CA THR A 475 -21.23 -18.63 -30.65
C THR A 475 -21.64 -17.57 -29.62
N SER A 476 -21.47 -17.88 -28.33
CA SER A 476 -21.71 -16.87 -27.29
C SER A 476 -20.65 -15.77 -27.36
N ARG A 477 -21.06 -14.53 -27.05
CA ARG A 477 -20.16 -13.36 -27.11
C ARG A 477 -18.96 -13.52 -26.19
N ASP A 478 -19.16 -14.02 -24.98
CA ASP A 478 -18.08 -14.23 -24.00
C ASP A 478 -17.06 -15.26 -24.50
N GLN A 479 -17.52 -16.33 -25.16
CA GLN A 479 -16.64 -17.35 -25.74
C GLN A 479 -15.83 -16.80 -26.92
N LEU A 480 -16.44 -15.94 -27.73
CA LEU A 480 -15.75 -15.27 -28.83
C LEU A 480 -14.68 -14.31 -28.30
N LEU A 481 -15.02 -13.53 -27.27
CA LEU A 481 -14.12 -12.58 -26.62
C LEU A 481 -12.90 -13.27 -26.00
N GLU A 482 -13.10 -14.37 -25.27
CA GLU A 482 -12.02 -15.15 -24.64
C GLU A 482 -11.04 -15.69 -25.69
N LYS A 483 -11.56 -16.29 -26.77
CA LYS A 483 -10.74 -16.79 -27.88
C LYS A 483 -10.02 -15.68 -28.62
N ALA A 484 -10.68 -14.55 -28.86
CA ALA A 484 -10.09 -13.39 -29.52
C ALA A 484 -8.97 -12.75 -28.70
N GLN A 485 -9.09 -12.74 -27.37
CA GLN A 485 -8.03 -12.27 -26.49
C GLN A 485 -6.79 -13.15 -26.54
N ALA A 486 -6.95 -14.47 -26.64
CA ALA A 486 -5.84 -15.42 -26.76
C ALA A 486 -5.18 -15.39 -28.15
N ALA A 487 -5.95 -15.09 -29.20
CA ALA A 487 -5.51 -15.12 -30.59
C ALA A 487 -4.91 -13.81 -31.12
N LEU A 488 -4.95 -12.73 -30.34
CA LEU A 488 -4.41 -11.43 -30.75
C LEU A 488 -2.88 -11.50 -30.88
N TRP A 489 -2.36 -11.16 -32.07
CA TRP A 489 -0.94 -11.25 -32.39
C TRP A 489 -0.37 -9.89 -32.80
N PRO A 490 0.83 -9.47 -32.38
CA PRO A 490 1.66 -10.09 -31.36
C PRO A 490 0.97 -10.09 -29.98
N PRO A 491 1.30 -11.02 -29.07
CA PRO A 491 0.72 -11.03 -27.74
C PRO A 491 1.05 -9.72 -27.00
N LYS A 492 0.06 -9.12 -26.33
CA LYS A 492 0.27 -7.90 -25.52
C LYS A 492 1.31 -8.19 -24.43
N ARG A 493 2.40 -7.40 -24.41
CA ARG A 493 3.47 -7.49 -23.42
C ARG A 493 3.04 -7.04 -22.03
#